data_AF-A0A6J7F7S5-F1
#
_entry.id   AF-A0A6J7F7S5-F1
#
_cell.length_a   1.000
_cell.length_b   1.000
_cell.length_c   1.000
_cell.angle_alpha   90.00
_cell.angle_beta   90.00
_cell.angle_gamma   90.00
#
_symmetry.space_group_name_H-M   'P 1'
#
loop_
_entity.id
_entity.type
_entity.pdbx_description
1 polymer ?
#
loop_
_entity_poly.entity_id
_entity_poly.type
_entity_poly.pdbx_seq_one_letter_code
_entity_poly.pdbx_strand_id
1 'polypeptide(L)'
;MRKVKVVLATASLCLVIASPARAAGDPAPGQHGLSVAAGSPAPIVVPAAAPVPVPTPTPTPTPTVAAQPPASPDLSTSPAVAPIDEPAQRTLEAGYAKGEGKAADLHGVADSLYKGKWFSVKAEDNRRCIVRKETGGNYESVSSGGDYRGAYQMSRALAVGAAWMMQGEVKKEFGTEAAAVVDKLRDIPTQKWNRYWQDRAFWTIWRNGSGSDHWHVRGC
;
A
#
# COMPACT_ATOMS: atom_id res chain seq x y z
N MET A 1 -16.77 -14.61 46.24
CA MET A 1 -16.09 -15.72 45.55
C MET A 1 -17.15 -16.60 44.90
N ARG A 2 -17.36 -16.49 43.57
CA ARG A 2 -18.31 -17.33 42.82
C ARG A 2 -17.53 -18.13 41.78
N LYS A 3 -17.61 -19.46 41.86
CA LYS A 3 -16.96 -20.40 40.94
C LYS A 3 -17.78 -20.48 39.65
N VAL A 4 -17.20 -20.14 38.51
CA VAL A 4 -17.79 -20.33 37.18
C VAL A 4 -17.26 -21.64 36.62
N LYS A 5 -18.16 -22.57 36.28
CA LYS A 5 -17.85 -23.84 35.63
C LYS A 5 -17.58 -23.59 34.14
N VAL A 6 -16.41 -24.03 33.68
CA VAL A 6 -16.04 -24.08 32.25
C VAL A 6 -16.71 -25.31 31.64
N VAL A 7 -17.45 -25.11 30.54
CA VAL A 7 -17.97 -26.18 29.68
C VAL A 7 -17.05 -26.27 28.47
N LEU A 8 -16.34 -27.39 28.34
CA LEU A 8 -15.55 -27.77 27.18
C LEU A 8 -16.51 -28.11 26.03
N ALA A 9 -16.40 -27.41 24.91
CA ALA A 9 -17.01 -27.82 23.64
C ALA A 9 -15.92 -28.50 22.79
N THR A 10 -16.09 -29.79 22.55
CA THR A 10 -15.23 -30.66 21.74
C THR A 10 -15.34 -30.33 20.26
N ALA A 11 -14.17 -30.25 19.61
CA ALA A 11 -14.00 -30.05 18.17
C ALA A 11 -14.55 -31.22 17.36
N SER A 12 -15.20 -30.91 16.23
CA SER A 12 -15.54 -31.88 15.20
C SER A 12 -14.68 -31.63 13.97
N LEU A 13 -13.79 -32.58 13.71
CA LEU A 13 -12.85 -32.67 12.62
C LEU A 13 -13.60 -33.15 11.35
N CYS A 14 -13.72 -32.32 10.32
CA CYS A 14 -14.09 -32.78 8.98
C CYS A 14 -12.83 -32.94 8.13
N LEU A 15 -12.41 -34.19 7.98
CA LEU A 15 -11.40 -34.67 7.06
C LEU A 15 -11.98 -34.65 5.64
N VAL A 16 -11.47 -33.78 4.76
CA VAL A 16 -11.71 -33.91 3.31
C VAL A 16 -10.48 -34.53 2.68
N ILE A 17 -10.72 -35.72 2.18
CA ILE A 17 -9.82 -36.65 1.50
C ILE A 17 -9.41 -36.10 0.13
N ALA A 18 -8.10 -35.96 -0.09
CA ALA A 18 -7.51 -35.80 -1.42
C ALA A 18 -7.53 -37.15 -2.16
N SER A 19 -7.66 -37.11 -3.48
CA SER A 19 -7.50 -38.27 -4.37
C SER A 19 -6.78 -37.88 -5.67
N PRO A 20 -6.15 -38.86 -6.37
CA PRO A 20 -4.84 -38.67 -6.99
C PRO A 20 -4.85 -38.46 -8.51
N ALA A 21 -3.66 -38.09 -9.00
CA ALA A 21 -3.26 -37.92 -10.38
C ALA A 21 -3.44 -39.16 -11.29
N ARG A 22 -3.72 -38.88 -12.57
CA ARG A 22 -3.56 -39.70 -13.78
C ARG A 22 -3.55 -38.73 -14.96
N ALA A 23 -2.88 -38.90 -16.08
CA ALA A 23 -1.73 -39.69 -16.51
C ALA A 23 -1.30 -39.08 -17.86
N ALA A 24 -0.02 -39.20 -18.20
CA ALA A 24 0.57 -38.77 -19.48
C ALA A 24 -0.06 -39.46 -20.70
N GLY A 25 -0.03 -38.79 -21.85
CA GLY A 25 -0.39 -39.32 -23.17
C GLY A 25 -0.02 -38.37 -24.31
N ASP A 26 1.24 -38.45 -24.76
CA ASP A 26 1.66 -38.18 -26.16
C ASP A 26 1.48 -39.49 -26.98
N PRO A 27 1.54 -39.53 -28.34
CA PRO A 27 1.98 -38.50 -29.29
C PRO A 27 1.07 -38.30 -30.54
N ALA A 28 1.45 -37.30 -31.36
CA ALA A 28 1.03 -37.06 -32.75
C ALA A 28 1.42 -38.23 -33.70
N PRO A 29 0.76 -38.34 -34.88
CA PRO A 29 1.42 -37.83 -36.10
C PRO A 29 0.45 -37.25 -37.15
N GLY A 30 0.92 -36.27 -37.92
CA GLY A 30 0.17 -35.70 -39.03
C GLY A 30 1.05 -34.88 -39.96
N GLN A 31 1.90 -35.56 -40.71
CA GLN A 31 2.64 -34.99 -41.84
C GLN A 31 1.70 -34.86 -43.06
N HIS A 32 1.57 -33.65 -43.60
CA HIS A 32 1.36 -33.45 -45.03
C HIS A 32 2.27 -32.30 -45.46
N GLY A 33 3.32 -32.66 -46.18
CA GLY A 33 4.18 -31.70 -46.86
C GLY A 33 3.49 -31.13 -48.09
N LEU A 34 3.88 -29.90 -48.44
CA LEU A 34 3.91 -29.41 -49.80
C LEU A 34 5.11 -28.48 -49.93
N SER A 35 6.10 -29.00 -50.65
CA SER A 35 7.29 -28.33 -51.15
C SER A 35 6.90 -27.43 -52.33
N VAL A 36 7.27 -26.15 -52.31
CA VAL A 36 7.34 -25.33 -53.53
C VAL A 36 8.61 -24.47 -53.50
N ALA A 37 9.55 -24.92 -54.33
CA ALA A 37 10.53 -24.22 -55.16
C ALA A 37 11.00 -22.79 -54.81
N ALA A 38 12.32 -22.71 -54.71
CA ALA A 38 13.13 -21.50 -54.84
C ALA A 38 12.93 -20.84 -56.22
N GLY A 39 12.67 -19.53 -56.20
CA GLY A 39 12.81 -18.63 -57.34
C GLY A 39 13.47 -17.35 -56.86
N SER A 40 14.71 -17.13 -57.30
CA SER A 40 15.51 -15.93 -57.00
C SER A 40 15.05 -14.76 -57.89
N PRO A 41 14.56 -13.64 -57.36
CA PRO A 41 14.30 -12.45 -58.17
C PRO A 41 15.56 -11.56 -58.27
N ALA A 42 15.83 -11.09 -59.49
CA ALA A 42 16.89 -10.15 -59.87
C ALA A 42 16.84 -8.83 -59.06
N PRO A 43 17.97 -8.09 -58.95
CA PRO A 43 18.02 -6.84 -58.19
C PRO A 43 17.18 -5.74 -58.86
N ILE A 44 16.17 -5.25 -58.14
CA ILE A 44 15.42 -4.05 -58.50
C ILE A 44 16.30 -2.83 -58.17
N VAL A 45 16.61 -2.05 -59.19
CA VAL A 45 17.22 -0.72 -59.04
C VAL A 45 16.18 0.21 -58.45
N VAL A 46 16.32 0.56 -57.17
CA VAL A 46 15.47 1.56 -56.49
C VAL A 46 15.99 2.96 -56.84
N PRO A 47 15.16 3.88 -57.38
CA PRO A 47 15.58 5.25 -57.60
C PRO A 47 15.76 5.99 -56.27
N ALA A 48 16.80 6.83 -56.21
CA ALA A 48 17.15 7.65 -55.06
C ALA A 48 15.98 8.56 -54.65
N ALA A 49 15.52 8.43 -53.41
CA ALA A 49 14.51 9.30 -52.83
C ALA A 49 15.04 10.74 -52.71
N ALA A 50 14.26 11.70 -53.19
CA ALA A 50 14.51 13.13 -53.01
C ALA A 50 14.50 13.51 -51.52
N PRO A 51 15.32 14.49 -51.07
CA PRO A 51 15.36 14.90 -49.68
C PRO A 51 14.03 15.52 -49.25
N VAL A 52 13.45 14.96 -48.18
CA VAL A 52 12.24 15.49 -47.52
C VAL A 52 12.63 16.79 -46.78
N PRO A 53 11.87 17.89 -46.90
CA PRO A 53 12.18 19.12 -46.17
C PRO A 53 12.08 18.89 -44.65
N VAL A 54 13.11 19.35 -43.93
CA VAL A 54 13.16 19.36 -42.46
C VAL A 54 12.12 20.35 -41.94
N PRO A 55 11.20 19.98 -41.04
CA PRO A 55 10.26 20.92 -40.46
C PRO A 55 11.01 21.95 -39.59
N THR A 56 10.75 23.23 -39.85
CA THR A 56 11.24 24.35 -39.02
C THR A 56 10.65 24.26 -37.62
N PRO A 57 11.44 24.36 -36.54
CA PRO A 57 10.91 24.33 -35.18
C PRO A 57 9.98 25.54 -34.96
N THR A 58 8.73 25.26 -34.61
CA THR A 58 7.77 26.27 -34.17
C THR A 58 8.23 26.84 -32.82
N PRO A 59 8.33 28.18 -32.64
CA PRO A 59 8.69 28.74 -31.35
C PRO A 59 7.62 28.42 -30.30
N THR A 60 8.06 27.84 -29.18
CA THR A 60 7.25 27.61 -27.99
C THR A 60 6.72 28.96 -27.46
N PRO A 61 5.41 29.15 -27.24
CA PRO A 61 4.91 30.37 -26.64
C PRO A 61 5.40 30.50 -25.19
N THR A 62 5.95 31.66 -24.87
CA THR A 62 6.28 32.09 -23.50
C THR A 62 5.01 32.05 -22.64
N PRO A 63 5.01 31.42 -21.45
CA PRO A 63 3.86 31.47 -20.56
C PRO A 63 3.62 32.92 -20.10
N THR A 64 2.46 33.47 -20.46
CA THR A 64 1.93 34.69 -19.88
C THR A 64 1.61 34.44 -18.41
N VAL A 65 2.29 35.16 -17.51
CA VAL A 65 1.96 35.19 -16.08
C VAL A 65 0.57 35.80 -15.92
N ALA A 66 -0.43 34.96 -15.66
CA ALA A 66 -1.74 35.41 -15.25
C ALA A 66 -1.67 35.93 -13.80
N ALA A 67 -2.10 37.17 -13.59
CA ALA A 67 -2.23 37.77 -12.28
C ALA A 67 -3.20 36.95 -11.41
N GLN A 68 -2.73 36.59 -10.22
CA GLN A 68 -3.44 35.83 -9.21
C GLN A 68 -4.52 36.70 -8.55
N PRO A 69 -5.79 36.27 -8.47
CA PRO A 69 -6.82 36.91 -7.64
C PRO A 69 -6.49 36.83 -6.13
N PRO A 70 -6.97 37.77 -5.31
CA PRO A 70 -6.57 37.92 -3.91
C PRO A 70 -6.89 36.69 -3.05
N ALA A 71 -5.98 36.45 -2.11
CA ALA A 71 -5.91 35.33 -1.18
C ALA A 71 -7.25 35.00 -0.50
N SER A 72 -7.63 33.71 -0.56
CA SER A 72 -8.48 33.12 0.46
C SER A 72 -7.68 33.00 1.76
N PRO A 73 -8.30 33.23 2.94
CA PRO A 73 -7.59 33.22 4.20
C PRO A 73 -6.99 31.83 4.48
N ASP A 74 -5.68 31.88 4.70
CA ASP A 74 -4.79 30.79 5.03
C ASP A 74 -5.23 30.12 6.35
N LEU A 75 -5.68 28.86 6.28
CA LEU A 75 -5.76 27.97 7.44
C LEU A 75 -4.54 27.01 7.47
N SER A 76 -3.40 27.42 6.91
CA SER A 76 -2.12 26.71 7.02
C SER A 76 -1.20 27.35 8.05
N THR A 77 -1.70 27.55 9.27
CA THR A 77 -0.82 27.52 10.43
C THR A 77 -0.68 26.06 10.84
N SER A 78 0.18 25.31 10.15
CA SER A 78 0.74 24.09 10.73
C SER A 78 1.63 24.53 11.88
N PRO A 79 1.26 24.28 13.16
CA PRO A 79 2.12 24.68 14.25
C PRO A 79 3.42 23.90 14.13
N ALA A 80 4.55 24.60 14.21
CA ALA A 80 5.83 24.00 14.53
C ALA A 80 5.61 23.15 15.78
N VAL A 81 5.78 21.84 15.64
CA VAL A 81 5.45 20.85 16.66
C VAL A 81 6.30 21.15 17.89
N ALA A 82 5.66 21.65 18.95
CA ALA A 82 6.24 21.71 20.28
C ALA A 82 6.83 20.33 20.63
N PRO A 83 7.90 20.24 21.44
CA PRO A 83 8.40 18.95 21.91
C PRO A 83 7.22 18.13 22.42
N ILE A 84 6.99 17.00 21.76
CA ILE A 84 5.84 16.15 22.01
C ILE A 84 5.91 15.75 23.48
N ASP A 85 4.91 16.11 24.28
CA ASP A 85 4.79 15.56 25.62
C ASP A 85 4.52 14.06 25.48
N GLU A 86 5.59 13.27 25.50
CA GLU A 86 5.61 11.84 25.24
C GLU A 86 4.53 11.06 26.04
N PRO A 87 4.29 11.35 27.33
CA PRO A 87 3.13 10.82 28.07
C PRO A 87 1.75 11.16 27.49
N ALA A 88 1.49 12.43 27.16
CA ALA A 88 0.21 12.84 26.61
C ALA A 88 -0.03 12.24 25.21
N GLN A 89 1.01 12.23 24.37
CA GLN A 89 0.97 11.58 23.06
C GLN A 89 0.70 10.08 23.18
N ARG A 90 1.38 9.39 24.10
CA ARG A 90 1.11 7.96 24.35
C ARG A 90 -0.31 7.71 24.83
N THR A 91 -0.87 8.60 25.63
CA THR A 91 -2.27 8.49 26.07
C THR A 91 -3.25 8.64 24.90
N LEU A 92 -3.00 9.59 24.00
CA LEU A 92 -3.81 9.75 22.78
C LEU A 92 -3.71 8.52 21.88
N GLU A 93 -2.50 8.01 21.65
CA GLU A 93 -2.29 6.81 20.83
C GLU A 93 -2.91 5.56 21.43
N ALA A 94 -2.93 5.43 22.76
CA ALA A 94 -3.63 4.34 23.43
C ALA A 94 -5.14 4.36 23.17
N GLY A 95 -5.75 5.55 23.11
CA GLY A 95 -7.16 5.71 22.69
C GLY A 95 -7.34 5.35 21.21
N TYR A 96 -6.48 5.86 20.33
CA TYR A 96 -6.52 5.54 18.91
C TYR A 96 -6.33 4.05 18.61
N ALA A 97 -5.46 3.36 19.36
CA ALA A 97 -5.25 1.91 19.27
C ALA A 97 -6.52 1.11 19.58
N LYS A 98 -7.40 1.62 20.46
CA LYS A 98 -8.72 1.07 20.77
C LYS A 98 -9.80 1.45 19.74
N GLY A 99 -9.46 2.27 18.74
CA GLY A 99 -10.39 2.75 17.73
C GLY A 99 -11.17 4.00 18.13
N GLU A 100 -10.72 4.73 19.16
CA GLU A 100 -11.39 5.93 19.63
C GLU A 100 -11.08 7.15 18.74
N GLY A 101 -11.97 8.14 18.78
CA GLY A 101 -11.77 9.44 18.12
C GLY A 101 -11.43 9.33 16.64
N LYS A 102 -10.35 10.00 16.23
CA LYS A 102 -9.90 10.06 14.83
C LYS A 102 -9.54 8.70 14.23
N ALA A 103 -9.31 7.66 15.05
CA ALA A 103 -8.96 6.34 14.54
C ALA A 103 -10.14 5.61 13.87
N ALA A 104 -11.37 5.99 14.22
CA ALA A 104 -12.59 5.47 13.61
C ALA A 104 -12.89 6.12 12.25
N ASP A 105 -12.29 7.28 11.95
CA ASP A 105 -12.42 7.94 10.66
C ASP A 105 -11.46 7.33 9.63
N LEU A 106 -12.03 6.63 8.66
CA LEU A 106 -11.32 5.87 7.63
C LEU A 106 -11.24 6.60 6.29
N HIS A 107 -11.51 7.92 6.26
CA HIS A 107 -11.49 8.71 5.04
C HIS A 107 -10.58 9.94 5.14
N GLY A 108 -10.08 10.36 3.99
CA GLY A 108 -9.30 11.58 3.82
C GLY A 108 -7.79 11.41 4.01
N VAL A 109 -7.06 12.35 3.42
CA VAL A 109 -5.61 12.47 3.57
C VAL A 109 -5.34 13.41 4.74
N ALA A 110 -5.09 12.86 5.92
CA ALA A 110 -4.79 13.62 7.12
C ALA A 110 -3.57 13.06 7.84
N ASP A 111 -3.09 13.75 8.85
CA ASP A 111 -1.86 13.40 9.57
C ASP A 111 -1.88 11.99 10.18
N SER A 112 -0.69 11.38 10.26
CA SER A 112 -0.49 10.09 10.91
C SER A 112 -0.94 10.17 12.37
N LEU A 113 -1.81 9.26 12.78
CA LEU A 113 -2.22 9.09 14.19
C LEU A 113 -1.13 8.43 15.04
N TYR A 114 -0.14 7.80 14.40
CA TYR A 114 1.06 7.27 15.05
C TYR A 114 2.19 8.31 15.04
N LYS A 115 2.77 8.57 16.22
CA LYS A 115 3.91 9.45 16.47
C LYS A 115 5.04 8.77 17.26
N GLY A 116 5.01 7.43 17.38
CA GLY A 116 6.04 6.67 18.09
C GLY A 116 7.38 6.57 17.36
N LYS A 117 8.24 5.65 17.80
CA LYS A 117 9.66 5.50 17.42
C LYS A 117 10.02 5.68 15.94
N TRP A 118 9.16 5.22 15.03
CA TRP A 118 9.44 5.20 13.60
C TRP A 118 8.81 6.35 12.83
N PHE A 119 8.00 7.17 13.50
CA PHE A 119 7.40 8.35 12.90
C PHE A 119 8.47 9.36 12.51
N SER A 120 8.34 9.94 11.32
CA SER A 120 9.23 10.98 10.83
C SER A 120 8.43 12.14 10.28
N VAL A 121 8.53 13.31 10.92
CA VAL A 121 7.91 14.55 10.43
C VAL A 121 8.38 14.86 9.01
N LYS A 122 9.67 14.61 8.70
CA LYS A 122 10.26 14.90 7.39
C LYS A 122 9.69 14.04 6.26
N ALA A 123 9.19 12.84 6.57
CA ALA A 123 8.63 11.92 5.58
C ALA A 123 7.09 11.86 5.63
N GLU A 124 6.45 12.66 6.50
CA GLU A 124 4.99 12.69 6.61
C GLU A 124 4.33 13.22 5.32
N ASP A 125 4.98 14.13 4.61
CA ASP A 125 4.55 14.57 3.28
C ASP A 125 4.56 13.44 2.26
N ASN A 126 5.61 12.62 2.23
CA ASN A 126 5.68 11.44 1.35
C ASN A 126 4.57 10.45 1.71
N ARG A 127 4.33 10.19 3.01
CA ARG A 127 3.21 9.33 3.45
C ARG A 127 1.86 9.85 2.96
N ARG A 128 1.58 11.14 3.15
CA ARG A 128 0.32 11.76 2.67
C ARG A 128 0.20 11.70 1.15
N CYS A 129 1.31 11.88 0.42
CA CYS A 129 1.36 11.72 -1.02
C CYS A 129 1.02 10.27 -1.45
N ILE A 130 1.62 9.27 -0.80
CA ILE A 130 1.34 7.85 -1.03
C ILE A 130 -0.14 7.55 -0.80
N VAL A 131 -0.69 7.89 0.37
CA VAL A 131 -2.11 7.65 0.70
C VAL A 131 -3.05 8.29 -0.32
N ARG A 132 -2.75 9.52 -0.76
CA ARG A 132 -3.54 10.24 -1.77
C ARG A 132 -3.52 9.53 -3.12
N LYS A 133 -2.36 9.05 -3.57
CA LYS A 133 -2.22 8.42 -4.89
C LYS A 133 -2.69 6.96 -4.91
N GLU A 134 -2.48 6.22 -3.83
CA GLU A 134 -2.87 4.83 -3.71
C GLU A 134 -4.39 4.68 -3.60
N THR A 135 -5.05 5.55 -2.83
CA THR A 135 -6.48 5.35 -2.48
C THR A 135 -7.31 6.62 -2.38
N GLY A 136 -6.73 7.80 -2.59
CA GLY A 136 -7.42 9.08 -2.32
C GLY A 136 -7.69 9.32 -0.84
N GLY A 137 -7.04 8.58 0.07
CA GLY A 137 -7.33 8.64 1.51
C GLY A 137 -8.39 7.67 2.01
N ASN A 138 -8.72 6.62 1.25
CA ASN A 138 -9.67 5.60 1.69
C ASN A 138 -8.95 4.43 2.39
N TYR A 139 -9.08 4.37 3.71
CA TYR A 139 -8.49 3.31 4.56
C TYR A 139 -9.23 1.97 4.45
N GLU A 140 -10.40 1.93 3.82
CA GLU A 140 -11.15 0.69 3.54
C GLU A 140 -10.93 0.17 2.12
N SER A 141 -10.07 0.82 1.33
CA SER A 141 -9.85 0.46 -0.07
C SER A 141 -9.29 -0.96 -0.23
N VAL A 142 -9.73 -1.62 -1.30
CA VAL A 142 -9.24 -2.92 -1.74
C VAL A 142 -8.99 -2.81 -3.24
N SER A 143 -7.81 -3.25 -3.69
CA SER A 143 -7.51 -3.26 -5.12
C SER A 143 -8.46 -4.18 -5.89
N SER A 144 -8.57 -3.97 -7.21
CA SER A 144 -9.45 -4.77 -8.09
C SER A 144 -9.24 -6.29 -7.94
N GLY A 145 -7.97 -6.74 -7.79
CA GLY A 145 -7.62 -8.15 -7.56
C GLY A 145 -7.72 -8.62 -6.11
N GLY A 146 -7.92 -7.72 -5.14
CA GLY A 146 -8.00 -8.05 -3.72
C GLY A 146 -6.65 -8.28 -3.03
N ASP A 147 -5.53 -8.11 -3.73
CA ASP A 147 -4.18 -8.36 -3.21
C ASP A 147 -3.66 -7.25 -2.30
N TYR A 148 -4.13 -6.02 -2.52
CA TYR A 148 -3.66 -4.83 -1.83
C TYR A 148 -4.81 -4.14 -1.10
N ARG A 149 -4.58 -3.76 0.16
CA ARG A 149 -5.64 -3.37 1.09
C ARG A 149 -5.24 -2.17 1.92
N GLY A 150 -6.24 -1.39 2.30
CA GLY A 150 -6.10 -0.20 3.13
C GLY A 150 -5.56 1.01 2.37
N ALA A 151 -5.39 2.12 3.10
CA ALA A 151 -4.97 3.40 2.54
C ALA A 151 -3.60 3.35 1.85
N TYR A 152 -2.76 2.43 2.31
CA TYR A 152 -1.39 2.22 1.85
C TYR A 152 -1.27 1.09 0.82
N GLN A 153 -2.39 0.48 0.39
CA GLN A 153 -2.38 -0.64 -0.54
C GLN A 153 -1.34 -1.71 -0.15
N MET A 154 -1.32 -2.11 1.12
CA MET A 154 -0.38 -3.12 1.60
C MET A 154 -0.84 -4.50 1.16
N SER A 155 0.12 -5.34 0.75
CA SER A 155 -0.15 -6.77 0.56
C SER A 155 -0.40 -7.45 1.90
N ARG A 156 -1.09 -8.60 1.87
CA ARG A 156 -1.35 -9.37 3.10
C ARG A 156 -0.07 -9.76 3.83
N ALA A 157 0.93 -10.23 3.10
CA ALA A 157 2.21 -10.62 3.67
C ALA A 157 2.94 -9.44 4.33
N LEU A 158 2.94 -8.27 3.67
CA LEU A 158 3.55 -7.06 4.20
C LEU A 158 2.87 -6.60 5.50
N ALA A 159 1.53 -6.59 5.51
CA ALA A 159 0.76 -6.22 6.69
C ALA A 159 1.00 -7.17 7.88
N VAL A 160 1.00 -8.49 7.64
CA VAL A 160 1.31 -9.48 8.69
C VAL A 160 2.73 -9.32 9.22
N GLY A 161 3.71 -9.11 8.33
CA GLY A 161 5.09 -8.81 8.71
C GLY A 161 5.19 -7.56 9.58
N ALA A 162 4.50 -6.48 9.20
CA ALA A 162 4.42 -5.27 10.01
C ALA A 162 3.81 -5.52 11.39
N ALA A 163 2.72 -6.29 11.48
CA ALA A 163 2.13 -6.67 12.76
C ALA A 163 3.08 -7.51 13.65
N TRP A 164 3.92 -8.37 13.07
CA TRP A 164 5.02 -9.01 13.81
C TRP A 164 6.01 -8.01 14.37
N MET A 165 6.45 -7.05 13.56
CA MET A 165 7.41 -6.03 13.98
C MET A 165 6.83 -5.06 15.04
N MET A 166 5.54 -4.73 14.97
CA MET A 166 4.88 -3.82 15.91
C MET A 166 4.73 -4.39 17.32
N GLN A 167 4.59 -5.72 17.46
CA GLN A 167 4.16 -6.36 18.71
C GLN A 167 5.12 -6.05 19.89
N GLY A 168 6.43 -6.07 19.64
CA GLY A 168 7.43 -5.81 20.67
C GLY A 168 7.37 -4.39 21.23
N GLU A 169 7.18 -3.40 20.36
CA GLU A 169 7.08 -1.99 20.78
C GLU A 169 5.73 -1.69 21.41
N VAL A 170 4.62 -2.21 20.86
CA VAL A 170 3.29 -2.09 21.49
C VAL A 170 3.29 -2.65 22.90
N LYS A 171 3.93 -3.81 23.12
CA LYS A 171 4.03 -4.41 24.44
C LYS A 171 4.75 -3.52 25.44
N LYS A 172 5.78 -2.77 25.01
CA LYS A 172 6.52 -1.82 25.86
C LYS A 172 5.73 -0.55 26.13
N GLU A 173 5.02 -0.05 25.12
CA GLU A 173 4.28 1.23 25.19
C GLU A 173 2.96 1.10 25.95
N PHE A 174 2.23 0.01 25.72
CA PHE A 174 0.83 -0.15 26.14
C PHE A 174 0.55 -1.46 26.89
N GLY A 175 1.56 -2.30 27.10
CA GLY A 175 1.44 -3.56 27.82
C GLY A 175 0.92 -4.74 26.99
N THR A 176 0.70 -5.86 27.66
CA THR A 176 0.37 -7.15 27.02
C THR A 176 -1.00 -7.17 26.35
N GLU A 177 -1.98 -6.43 26.88
CA GLU A 177 -3.33 -6.41 26.31
C GLU A 177 -3.34 -5.77 24.92
N ALA A 178 -2.66 -4.63 24.75
CA ALA A 178 -2.51 -4.00 23.45
C ALA A 178 -1.69 -4.87 22.49
N ALA A 179 -0.67 -5.59 22.98
CA ALA A 179 0.09 -6.51 22.16
C ALA A 179 -0.76 -7.69 21.64
N ALA A 180 -1.80 -8.09 22.38
CA ALA A 180 -2.78 -9.07 21.93
C ALA A 180 -3.72 -8.51 20.85
N VAL A 181 -3.97 -7.20 20.82
CA VAL A 181 -4.68 -6.56 19.70
C VAL A 181 -3.84 -6.68 18.42
N VAL A 182 -2.54 -6.39 18.49
CA VAL A 182 -1.63 -6.51 17.34
C VAL A 182 -1.54 -7.95 16.84
N ASP A 183 -1.54 -8.92 17.75
CA ASP A 183 -1.58 -10.34 17.37
C ASP A 183 -2.82 -10.64 16.50
N LYS A 184 -4.00 -10.20 16.93
CA LYS A 184 -5.25 -10.35 16.17
C LYS A 184 -5.27 -9.60 14.84
N LEU A 185 -4.53 -8.48 14.70
CA LEU A 185 -4.42 -7.79 13.40
C LEU A 185 -3.88 -8.70 12.30
N ARG A 186 -3.08 -9.71 12.68
CA ARG A 186 -2.54 -10.70 11.72
C ARG A 186 -3.61 -11.59 11.11
N ASP A 187 -4.81 -11.65 11.68
CA ASP A 187 -5.95 -12.40 11.14
C ASP A 187 -6.97 -11.49 10.45
N ILE A 188 -6.89 -10.18 10.70
CA ILE A 188 -7.81 -9.19 10.15
C ILE A 188 -7.21 -8.62 8.85
N PRO A 189 -7.98 -8.55 7.75
CA PRO A 189 -7.56 -7.83 6.55
C PRO A 189 -7.27 -6.35 6.82
N THR A 190 -6.22 -5.78 6.23
CA THR A 190 -5.72 -4.43 6.56
C THR A 190 -6.76 -3.33 6.38
N GLN A 191 -7.68 -3.46 5.42
CA GLN A 191 -8.76 -2.49 5.21
C GLN A 191 -9.79 -2.46 6.35
N LYS A 192 -9.74 -3.43 7.28
CA LYS A 192 -10.57 -3.48 8.48
C LYS A 192 -9.81 -3.07 9.74
N TRP A 193 -8.54 -2.71 9.60
CA TRP A 193 -7.80 -2.08 10.68
C TRP A 193 -8.25 -0.63 10.81
N ASN A 194 -8.36 -0.16 12.04
CA ASN A 194 -8.55 1.27 12.27
C ASN A 194 -7.36 2.06 11.69
N ARG A 195 -7.55 3.36 11.51
CA ARG A 195 -6.55 4.23 10.89
C ARG A 195 -5.20 4.21 11.62
N TYR A 196 -5.21 4.19 12.94
CA TYR A 196 -4.00 4.15 13.77
C TYR A 196 -3.12 2.94 13.46
N TRP A 197 -3.72 1.75 13.36
CA TRP A 197 -2.96 0.54 13.08
C TRP A 197 -2.39 0.50 11.67
N GLN A 198 -3.10 1.08 10.69
CA GLN A 198 -2.56 1.25 9.33
C GLN A 198 -1.38 2.24 9.30
N ASP A 199 -1.51 3.39 9.97
CA ASP A 199 -0.45 4.40 10.07
C ASP A 199 0.79 3.84 10.78
N ARG A 200 0.58 3.15 11.91
CA ARG A 200 1.66 2.51 12.66
C ARG A 200 2.37 1.44 11.83
N ALA A 201 1.62 0.64 11.07
CA ALA A 201 2.20 -0.36 10.19
C ALA A 201 3.04 0.29 9.09
N PHE A 202 2.53 1.33 8.43
CA PHE A 202 3.29 2.12 7.45
C PHE A 202 4.61 2.59 8.03
N TRP A 203 4.61 3.25 9.18
CA TRP A 203 5.83 3.78 9.77
C TRP A 203 6.81 2.69 10.21
N THR A 204 6.29 1.55 10.67
CA THR A 204 7.11 0.40 11.05
C THR A 204 7.81 -0.24 9.84
N ILE A 205 7.15 -0.25 8.68
CA ILE A 205 7.73 -0.68 7.40
C ILE A 205 8.70 0.38 6.89
N TRP A 206 8.27 1.65 6.79
CA TRP A 206 9.05 2.75 6.26
C TRP A 206 10.40 2.88 6.96
N ARG A 207 10.43 2.82 8.30
CA ARG A 207 11.64 2.70 9.13
C ARG A 207 12.80 3.56 8.61
N ASN A 208 12.65 4.87 8.75
CA ASN A 208 13.63 5.85 8.26
C ASN A 208 13.94 5.75 6.75
N GLY A 209 12.96 5.34 5.95
CA GLY A 209 13.09 5.18 4.49
C GLY A 209 13.56 3.80 4.05
N SER A 210 14.03 2.92 4.94
CA SER A 210 14.48 1.58 4.57
C SER A 210 13.40 0.72 3.88
N GLY A 211 12.12 1.00 4.14
CA GLY A 211 11.00 0.31 3.50
C GLY A 211 10.28 1.12 2.42
N SER A 212 10.87 2.22 1.93
CA SER A 212 10.22 3.08 0.92
C SER A 212 9.89 2.34 -0.37
N ASP A 213 10.71 1.35 -0.74
CA ASP A 213 10.57 0.58 -1.99
C ASP A 213 9.32 -0.31 -2.01
N HIS A 214 8.57 -0.41 -0.91
CA HIS A 214 7.24 -1.01 -0.96
C HIS A 214 6.22 -0.12 -1.71
N TRP A 215 6.52 1.16 -1.90
CA TRP A 215 5.64 2.15 -2.55
C TRP A 215 6.36 2.86 -3.69
N HIS A 216 6.21 2.33 -4.91
CA HIS A 216 6.77 2.92 -6.13
C HIS A 216 5.85 4.01 -6.71
N VAL A 217 5.39 4.92 -5.85
CA VAL A 217 4.46 5.98 -6.25
C VAL A 217 5.26 7.14 -6.85
N ARG A 218 5.19 7.33 -8.16
CA ARG A 218 5.91 8.42 -8.84
C ARG A 218 5.54 9.79 -8.25
N GLY A 219 6.53 10.63 -7.94
CA GLY A 219 6.32 12.01 -7.49
C GLY A 219 5.86 12.14 -6.03
N CYS A 220 6.04 11.06 -5.26
CA CYS A 220 6.36 11.09 -3.85
C CYS A 220 7.85 10.71 -3.71
#